data_AF-A0A9D5G604-F1
#
_entry.id   AF-A0A9D5G604-F1
#
_cell.length_a   1.000
_cell.length_b   1.000
_cell.length_c   1.000
_cell.angle_alpha   90.00
_cell.angle_beta   90.00
_cell.angle_gamma   90.00
#
_symmetry.space_group_name_H-M   'P 1'
#
loop_
_entity.id
_entity.type
_entity.pdbx_description
1 polymer ?
#
loop_
_entity_poly.entity_id
_entity_poly.type
_entity_poly.pdbx_seq_one_letter_code
_entity_poly.pdbx_strand_id
1 'polypeptide(L)' 'MRRLFATTSIDAMRDQGRDAKLRRALRARDLIAVGLGTMIGGGIFTTIGPGVRLAGPAIIIAFLLAGLASFFAALSYA' A
#
# COMPACT_ATOMS: atom_id res chain seq x y z
N MET A 1 -35.09 -15.45 15.72
CA MET A 1 -33.75 -16.04 15.50
C MET A 1 -33.58 -16.68 14.11
N ARG A 2 -34.16 -16.11 13.03
CA ARG A 2 -34.14 -16.75 11.68
C ARG A 2 -33.43 -15.91 10.59
N ARG A 3 -32.79 -14.80 10.98
CA ARG A 3 -32.08 -13.85 10.09
C ARG A 3 -30.55 -13.87 10.24
N LEU A 4 -29.99 -14.71 11.10
CA LEU A 4 -28.52 -14.87 11.24
C LEU A 4 -27.87 -15.60 10.05
N PHE A 5 -28.66 -16.34 9.27
CA PHE A 5 -28.21 -17.03 8.04
C PHE A 5 -28.79 -16.39 6.77
N ALA A 6 -29.27 -15.15 6.85
CA ALA A 6 -29.59 -14.39 5.64
C ALA A 6 -28.26 -13.99 4.99
N THR A 7 -27.70 -14.89 4.19
CA THR A 7 -26.59 -14.56 3.29
C THR A 7 -27.14 -13.54 2.31
N THR A 8 -26.81 -12.27 2.51
CA THR A 8 -27.03 -11.25 1.50
C THR A 8 -26.51 -11.81 0.18
N SER A 9 -27.40 -11.98 -0.81
CA SER A 9 -27.02 -12.55 -2.09
C SER A 9 -26.02 -11.61 -2.77
N ILE A 10 -25.00 -12.17 -3.39
CA ILE A 10 -23.98 -11.40 -4.13
C ILE A 10 -24.63 -10.49 -5.17
N ASP A 11 -25.77 -10.92 -5.74
CA ASP A 11 -26.57 -10.14 -6.68
C ASP A 11 -27.20 -8.89 -6.03
N ALA A 12 -27.70 -9.00 -4.79
CA ALA A 12 -28.21 -7.84 -4.05
C ALA A 12 -27.10 -6.84 -3.66
N MET A 13 -25.86 -7.32 -3.42
CA MET A 13 -24.70 -6.43 -3.20
C MET A 13 -24.25 -5.75 -4.49
N ARG A 14 -24.28 -6.45 -5.62
CA ARG A 14 -23.96 -5.90 -6.94
C ARG A 14 -24.93 -4.80 -7.33
N ASP A 15 -26.21 -4.95 -7.04
CA ASP A 15 -27.23 -3.94 -7.31
C ASP A 15 -27.07 -2.70 -6.41
N GLN A 16 -26.82 -2.91 -5.10
CA GLN A 16 -26.50 -1.79 -4.18
C GLN A 16 -25.22 -1.03 -4.57
N GLY A 17 -24.20 -1.75 -5.04
CA GLY A 17 -22.94 -1.15 -5.49
C GLY A 17 -23.04 -0.38 -6.80
N ARG A 18 -24.06 -0.63 -7.62
CA ARG A 18 -24.24 0.01 -8.94
C ARG A 18 -24.63 1.49 -8.82
N ASP A 19 -25.46 1.83 -7.84
CA ASP A 19 -25.92 3.20 -7.60
C ASP A 19 -25.24 3.89 -6.40
N ALA A 20 -24.50 3.14 -5.56
CA ALA A 20 -23.76 3.71 -4.44
C ALA A 20 -22.47 4.42 -4.90
N LYS A 21 -22.53 5.74 -5.12
CA LYS A 21 -21.33 6.57 -5.27
C LYS A 21 -20.60 6.72 -3.94
N LEU A 22 -19.34 6.31 -3.91
CA LEU A 22 -18.43 6.59 -2.79
C LEU A 22 -18.25 8.11 -2.62
N ARG A 23 -18.44 8.59 -1.38
CA ARG A 23 -18.11 9.99 -1.05
C ARG A 23 -16.59 10.14 -1.05
N ARG A 24 -16.08 11.19 -1.71
CA ARG A 24 -14.65 11.52 -1.66
C ARG A 24 -14.28 11.95 -0.24
N ALA A 25 -13.77 10.99 0.53
CA ALA A 25 -13.43 11.17 1.94
C ALA A 25 -11.93 11.35 2.16
N LEU A 26 -11.09 10.79 1.30
CA LEU A 26 -9.63 10.87 1.44
C LEU A 26 -9.09 12.20 0.91
N ARG A 27 -8.32 12.88 1.76
CA ARG A 27 -7.48 14.03 1.41
C ARG A 27 -6.06 13.55 1.08
N ALA A 28 -5.24 14.44 0.53
CA ALA A 28 -3.87 14.11 0.14
C ALA A 28 -3.04 13.48 1.28
N ARG A 29 -3.23 13.96 2.53
CA ARG A 29 -2.56 13.41 3.71
C ARG A 29 -2.98 11.98 4.00
N ASP A 30 -4.27 11.66 3.85
CA ASP A 30 -4.79 10.30 4.06
C ASP A 30 -4.21 9.36 3.00
N LEU A 31 -4.10 9.83 1.75
CA LEU A 31 -3.52 9.06 0.66
C LEU A 31 -2.02 8.78 0.87
N ILE A 32 -1.26 9.77 1.35
CA ILE A 32 0.16 9.61 1.71
C ILE A 32 0.31 8.61 2.86
N ALA A 33 -0.54 8.71 3.90
CA ALA A 33 -0.50 7.78 5.03
C ALA A 33 -0.79 6.33 4.59
N VAL A 34 -1.77 6.13 3.71
CA VAL A 34 -2.07 4.83 3.11
C VAL A 34 -0.88 4.31 2.30
N GLY A 35 -0.30 5.15 1.42
CA GLY A 35 0.85 4.75 0.61
C GLY A 35 2.10 4.41 1.43
N LEU A 36 2.39 5.17 2.48
CA LEU A 36 3.51 4.89 3.38
C LEU A 36 3.28 3.59 4.18
N GLY A 37 2.03 3.37 4.62
CA GLY A 37 1.63 2.16 5.31
C GLY A 37 1.71 0.89 4.46
N THR A 38 1.45 0.98 3.15
CA THR A 38 1.62 -0.15 2.23
C THR A 38 3.07 -0.40 1.83
N MET A 39 3.92 0.63 1.82
CA MET A 39 5.34 0.51 1.47
C MET A 39 6.19 -0.10 2.60
N ILE A 40 5.91 0.24 3.87
CA ILE A 40 6.64 -0.28 5.03
C ILE A 40 6.08 -1.64 5.43
N GLY A 41 6.68 -2.71 4.92
CA GLY A 41 6.30 -4.10 5.24
C GLY A 41 7.47 -4.96 5.71
N GLY A 42 7.28 -6.28 5.71
CA GLY A 42 8.32 -7.24 6.15
C GLY A 42 9.63 -7.18 5.36
N GLY A 43 9.60 -6.68 4.12
CA GLY A 43 10.75 -6.62 3.22
C GLY A 43 11.94 -5.83 3.78
N ILE A 44 11.70 -4.72 4.50
CA ILE A 44 12.81 -3.93 5.06
C ILE A 44 13.56 -4.71 6.15
N PHE A 45 12.83 -5.43 7.00
CA PHE A 45 13.42 -6.23 8.08
C PHE A 45 14.22 -7.43 7.58
N THR A 46 13.83 -8.01 6.43
CA THR A 46 14.55 -9.15 5.84
C THR A 46 15.72 -8.74 4.97
N THR A 47 15.68 -7.54 4.36
CA THR A 47 16.71 -7.08 3.40
C THR A 47 17.87 -6.32 4.04
N ILE A 48 17.66 -5.63 5.17
CA ILE A 48 18.72 -4.87 5.85
C ILE A 48 19.90 -5.77 6.23
N GLY A 49 19.66 -6.91 6.89
CA GLY A 49 20.74 -7.79 7.37
C GLY A 49 21.69 -8.25 6.25
N PRO A 50 21.17 -8.85 5.17
CA PRO A 50 21.97 -9.19 3.99
C PRO A 50 22.60 -7.97 3.31
N GLY A 51 21.89 -6.86 3.22
CA GLY A 51 22.41 -5.61 2.65
C GLY A 51 23.62 -5.07 3.42
N VAL A 52 23.58 -5.11 4.76
CA VAL A 52 24.70 -4.63 5.61
C VAL A 52 25.89 -5.54 5.45
N ARG A 53 25.69 -6.85 5.36
CA ARG A 53 26.79 -7.79 5.11
C ARG A 53 27.49 -7.55 3.77
N LEU A 54 26.75 -7.16 2.74
CA LEU A 54 27.30 -6.95 1.39
C LEU A 54 27.91 -5.55 1.22
N ALA A 55 27.20 -4.50 1.65
CA ALA A 55 27.61 -3.11 1.47
C ALA A 55 28.38 -2.51 2.66
N GLY A 56 28.34 -3.16 3.83
CA GLY A 56 28.97 -2.66 5.04
C GLY A 56 28.42 -1.28 5.45
N PRO A 57 29.29 -0.35 5.88
CA PRO A 57 28.89 1.02 6.24
C PRO A 57 28.28 1.81 5.07
N ALA A 58 28.56 1.40 3.83
CA ALA A 58 28.09 2.07 2.63
C ALA A 58 26.63 1.71 2.26
N ILE A 59 25.93 0.89 3.05
CA ILE A 59 24.53 0.51 2.79
C ILE A 59 23.59 1.72 2.66
N ILE A 60 23.89 2.81 3.37
CA ILE A 60 23.12 4.07 3.27
C ILE A 60 23.15 4.60 1.84
N ILE A 61 24.31 4.54 1.17
CA ILE A 61 24.45 4.97 -0.23
C ILE A 61 23.64 4.06 -1.15
N ALA A 62 23.64 2.75 -0.92
CA ALA A 62 22.83 1.81 -1.70
C ALA A 62 21.32 2.09 -1.55
N PHE A 63 20.85 2.37 -0.33
CA PHE A 63 19.44 2.74 -0.10
C PHE A 63 19.08 4.10 -0.71
N LEU A 64 20.00 5.08 -0.71
CA LEU A 64 19.78 6.37 -1.38
C LEU A 64 19.60 6.19 -2.89
N LEU A 65 20.43 5.36 -3.54
CA LEU A 65 20.31 5.06 -4.96
C LEU A 65 19.01 4.30 -5.27
N ALA A 66 18.64 3.33 -4.43
CA ALA A 66 17.37 2.62 -4.56
C ALA A 66 16.16 3.57 -4.40
N GLY A 67 16.23 4.50 -3.43
CA GLY A 67 15.22 5.54 -3.22
C GLY A 67 15.09 6.47 -4.43
N LEU A 68 16.22 6.87 -5.03
CA LEU A 68 16.21 7.70 -6.23
C LEU A 68 15.58 6.97 -7.43
N ALA A 69 15.89 5.69 -7.63
CA ALA A 69 15.25 4.88 -8.66
C ALA A 69 13.73 4.77 -8.42
N SER A 70 13.31 4.51 -7.18
CA SER A 70 11.89 4.47 -6.81
C SER A 70 11.19 5.82 -6.98
N PHE A 71 11.89 6.94 -6.79
CA PHE A 71 11.34 8.28 -6.99
C PHE A 71 10.99 8.54 -8.47
N PHE A 72 11.88 8.17 -9.40
CA PHE A 72 11.57 8.25 -10.83
C PHE A 72 10.39 7.35 -11.22
N ALA A 73 10.30 6.15 -10.64
CA ALA A 73 9.16 5.27 -10.85
C ALA A 73 7.84 5.91 -10.33
N ALA A 74 7.88 6.52 -9.14
CA ALA A 74 6.72 7.22 -8.59
C ALA A 74 6.28 8.39 -9.48
N LEU A 75 7.21 9.16 -10.05
CA LEU A 75 6.90 10.24 -10.99
C LEU A 75 6.24 9.75 -12.28
N SER A 76 6.55 8.53 -12.73
CA SER A 76 5.89 7.94 -13.91
C SER A 76 4.45 7.45 -13.64
N TYR A 77 4.11 7.25 -12.37
CA TYR A 77 2.78 6.79 -11.93
C TYR A 77 1.88 7.94 -11.45
N ALA A 78 2.47 9.11 -11.19
CA ALA A 78 1.78 10.36 -10.89
C ALA A 78 1.15 10.96 -12.15
#